data_AF-A0A3D4JUM4-F1
#
_entry.id   AF-A0A3D4JUM4-F1
#
_cell.length_a   1.000
_cell.length_b   1.000
_cell.length_c   1.000
_cell.angle_alpha   90.00
_cell.angle_beta   90.00
_cell.angle_gamma   90.00
#
_symmetry.space_group_name_H-M   'P 1'
#
loop_
_entity.id
_entity.type
_entity.pdbx_description
1 polymer ?
#
loop_
_entity_poly.entity_id
_entity_poly.type
_entity_poly.pdbx_seq_one_letter_code
_entity_poly.pdbx_strand_id
1 'polypeptide(L)' 'LTDDLIDVMKKNNTISQENEKIVEDVFLRGDLVKFAKTFPDQATMEKDFADIRDFVKRSSKDLEFENLRKDA' A
#
# COMPACT_ATOMS: atom_id res chain seq x y z
N LEU A 1 -14.53 1.61 4.41
CA LEU A 1 -13.75 0.38 4.20
C LEU A 1 -12.33 0.70 3.77
N THR A 2 -12.13 1.41 2.66
CA THR A 2 -10.82 1.82 2.16
C THR A 2 -10.18 2.90 3.05
N ASP A 3 -10.99 3.89 3.44
CA ASP A 3 -10.57 4.96 4.35
C ASP A 3 -10.19 4.43 5.74
N ASP A 4 -10.92 3.43 6.25
CA ASP A 4 -10.66 2.82 7.56
C ASP A 4 -9.30 2.11 7.60
N LEU A 5 -8.91 1.45 6.50
CA LEU A 5 -7.62 0.78 6.38
C LEU A 5 -6.48 1.81 6.34
N ILE A 6 -6.66 2.90 5.59
CA ILE A 6 -5.68 3.99 5.51
C ILE A 6 -5.51 4.67 6.87
N ASP A 7 -6.60 4.92 7.60
CA ASP A 7 -6.57 5.52 8.93
C ASP A 7 -5.86 4.66 9.97
N VAL A 8 -6.02 3.32 9.90
CA VAL A 8 -5.29 2.39 10.76
C VAL A 8 -3.79 2.40 10.43
N MET A 9 -3.44 2.46 9.14
CA MET A 9 -2.04 2.55 8.71
C MET A 9 -1.38 3.85 9.19
N LYS A 10 -2.07 4.99 9.07
CA LYS A 10 -1.63 6.32 9.54
C LYS A 10 -1.41 6.37 11.04
N LYS A 11 -2.30 5.74 11.84
CA LYS A 11 -2.21 5.77 13.31
C LYS A 11 -1.08 4.92 13.88
N ASN A 12 -0.69 3.86 13.18
CA ASN A 12 0.25 2.88 13.72
C ASN A 12 1.70 3.09 13.24
N ASN A 13 2.01 4.17 12.50
CA ASN A 13 3.34 4.47 11.95
C ASN A 13 4.00 3.25 11.26
N THR A 14 3.18 2.34 10.75
CA THR A 14 3.65 1.01 10.33
C THR A 14 4.38 1.07 9.00
N ILE A 15 4.22 2.18 8.26
CA ILE A 15 4.76 2.43 6.93
C ILE A 15 5.12 3.90 6.76
N SER A 16 6.14 4.19 5.94
CA SER A 16 6.58 5.56 5.68
C SER A 16 5.56 6.36 4.85
N GLN A 17 5.54 7.69 4.99
CA GLN A 17 4.62 8.59 4.25
C GLN A 17 4.67 8.41 2.71
N GLU A 18 5.84 8.10 2.16
CA GLU A 18 5.97 7.84 0.72
C GLU A 18 5.23 6.56 0.30
N ASN A 19 5.27 5.53 1.16
CA ASN A 19 4.55 4.28 0.93
C ASN A 19 3.04 4.43 1.19
N GLU A 20 2.63 5.28 2.13
CA GLU A 20 1.20 5.58 2.35
C GLU A 20 0.53 6.12 1.09
N LYS A 21 1.19 7.05 0.40
CA LYS A 21 0.67 7.67 -0.82
C LYS A 21 0.46 6.66 -1.95
N ILE A 22 1.39 5.71 -2.10
CA ILE A 22 1.29 4.63 -3.08
C ILE A 22 0.06 3.76 -2.82
N VAL A 23 -0.14 3.39 -1.55
CA VAL A 23 -1.25 2.53 -1.13
C VAL A 23 -2.59 3.25 -1.32
N GLU A 24 -2.68 4.52 -0.92
CA GLU A 24 -3.87 5.36 -1.10
C GLU A 24 -4.24 5.54 -2.58
N ASP A 25 -3.27 5.84 -3.45
CA ASP A 25 -3.50 6.01 -4.89
C ASP A 25 -4.03 4.74 -5.55
N VAL A 26 -3.46 3.58 -5.21
CA VAL A 26 -3.89 2.28 -5.73
C VAL A 26 -5.31 1.95 -5.25
N PHE A 27 -5.59 2.16 -3.97
CA PHE A 27 -6.88 1.87 -3.38
C PHE A 27 -8.00 2.76 -3.94
N LEU A 28 -7.73 4.06 -4.08
CA LEU A 28 -8.63 5.01 -4.72
C LEU A 28 -8.91 4.61 -6.17
N ARG A 29 -7.89 4.18 -6.93
CA ARG A 29 -8.05 3.70 -8.30
C ARG A 29 -8.89 2.42 -8.36
N GLY A 30 -8.68 1.49 -7.42
CA GLY A 30 -9.50 0.28 -7.28
C GLY A 30 -10.97 0.58 -7.02
N ASP A 31 -11.26 1.60 -6.20
CA ASP A 31 -12.63 2.04 -5.97
C ASP A 31 -13.22 2.77 -7.18
N LEU A 32 -12.44 3.62 -7.87
CA LEU A 32 -12.86 4.22 -9.14
C LEU A 32 -13.21 3.17 -10.20
N VAL A 33 -12.49 2.05 -10.30
CA VAL A 33 -12.82 0.94 -11.20
C VAL A 33 -14.14 0.27 -10.80
N LYS A 34 -14.35 0.03 -9.51
CA LYS A 34 -15.59 -0.58 -8.99
C LYS A 34 -16.83 0.29 -9.22
N PHE A 35 -16.67 1.61 -9.16
CA PHE A 35 -17.79 2.56 -9.20
C PHE A 35 -17.99 3.27 -10.55
N ALA A 36 -16.95 3.47 -11.37
CA ALA A 36 -17.02 4.32 -12.57
C ALA A 36 -16.91 3.57 -13.92
N LYS A 37 -16.88 2.23 -13.97
CA LYS A 37 -16.68 1.42 -15.20
C LYS A 37 -15.47 1.88 -16.05
N THR A 38 -14.51 2.58 -15.46
CA THR A 38 -13.34 3.11 -16.14
C THR A 38 -12.20 2.15 -15.85
N PHE A 39 -11.76 1.41 -16.86
CA PHE A 39 -10.68 0.44 -16.72
C PHE A 39 -9.34 1.14 -16.92
N PRO A 40 -8.39 1.08 -15.98
CA PRO A 40 -7.03 1.52 -16.21
C PRO A 40 -6.43 0.76 -17.39
N ASP A 41 -5.54 1.43 -18.13
CA ASP A 41 -4.77 0.75 -19.16
C ASP A 41 -3.79 -0.27 -18.55
N GLN A 42 -3.28 -1.15 -19.40
CA GLN A 42 -2.37 -2.22 -18.97
C GLN A 42 -1.14 -1.67 -18.24
N ALA A 43 -0.57 -0.56 -18.71
CA ALA A 43 0.61 0.05 -18.11
C ALA A 43 0.32 0.53 -16.67
N THR A 44 -0.85 1.12 -16.45
CA THR A 44 -1.28 1.57 -15.12
C THR A 44 -1.50 0.38 -14.18
N MET A 45 -2.12 -0.71 -14.65
CA MET A 45 -2.30 -1.91 -13.84
C MET A 45 -0.98 -2.60 -13.47
N GLU A 46 -0.04 -2.68 -14.42
CA GLU A 46 1.29 -3.26 -14.17
C GLU A 46 2.08 -2.43 -13.17
N LYS A 47 1.98 -1.10 -13.26
CA LYS A 47 2.59 -0.17 -12.29
C LYS A 47 1.97 -0.33 -10.90
N ASP A 48 0.63 -0.32 -10.80
CA ASP A 48 -0.06 -0.50 -9.51
C ASP A 48 0.34 -1.84 -8.86
N PHE A 49 0.45 -2.92 -9.63
CA PHE A 49 0.91 -4.21 -9.12
C PHE A 49 2.36 -4.18 -8.65
N ALA A 50 3.27 -3.59 -9.43
CA ALA A 50 4.68 -3.47 -9.07
C ALA A 50 4.85 -2.65 -7.77
N ASP A 51 4.14 -1.52 -7.68
CA ASP A 51 4.19 -0.61 -6.54
C ASP A 51 3.69 -1.30 -5.25
N ILE A 52 2.58 -2.03 -5.30
CA ILE A 52 2.09 -2.83 -4.15
C ILE A 52 3.08 -3.94 -3.80
N ARG A 53 3.60 -4.66 -4.79
CA ARG A 53 4.52 -5.79 -4.56
C ARG A 53 5.79 -5.33 -3.86
N ASP A 54 6.36 -4.23 -4.33
CA ASP A 54 7.60 -3.68 -3.76
C ASP A 54 7.36 -3.09 -2.39
N PHE A 55 6.20 -2.47 -2.17
CA PHE A 55 5.73 -2.09 -0.84
C PHE A 55 5.69 -3.29 0.11
N VAL A 56 4.97 -4.36 -0.22
CA VAL A 56 4.84 -5.56 0.64
C VAL A 56 6.22 -6.15 0.97
N LYS A 57 7.13 -6.24 -0.01
CA LYS A 57 8.49 -6.72 0.21
C LYS A 57 9.30 -5.83 1.16
N ARG A 58 9.17 -4.52 1.07
CA ARG A 58 9.84 -3.57 1.99
C ARG A 58 9.26 -3.71 3.39
N SER A 59 7.93 -3.72 3.50
CA SER A 59 7.24 -3.89 4.79
C SER A 59 7.60 -5.20 5.48
N SER A 60 7.70 -6.32 4.77
CA SER A 60 8.14 -7.59 5.37
C SER A 60 9.56 -7.54 5.90
N LYS A 61 10.48 -6.91 5.15
CA LYS A 61 11.88 -6.75 5.61
C LYS A 61 11.95 -5.85 6.84
N ASP A 62 11.25 -4.71 6.84
CA ASP A 62 11.26 -3.79 7.96
C ASP A 62 10.69 -4.42 9.24
N LEU A 63 9.67 -5.26 9.10
CA LEU A 63 9.04 -5.98 10.22
C LEU A 63 9.95 -7.10 10.77
N GLU A 64 10.69 -7.80 9.90
CA GLU A 64 11.74 -8.74 10.33
C GLU A 64 12.89 -8.03 11.06
N PHE A 65 13.35 -6.88 10.55
CA PHE A 65 14.40 -6.08 11.20
C PHE A 65 13.95 -5.51 12.56
N GLU A 66 12.69 -5.09 12.69
CA GLU A 66 12.14 -4.67 13.98
C GLU A 66 12.08 -5.82 14.99
N ASN A 67 11.65 -7.01 14.58
CA ASN A 67 11.58 -8.17 15.47
C ASN A 67 12.99 -8.58 15.94
N LEU A 68 13.98 -8.60 15.05
CA LEU A 68 15.36 -8.88 15.40
C LEU A 68 15.96 -7.88 16.41
N ARG A 69 15.49 -6.63 16.43
CA ARG A 69 15.91 -5.61 17.42
C ARG A 69 15.22 -5.74 18.78
N LYS A 70 14.03 -6.34 18.83
CA LYS A 70 13.29 -6.57 20.08
C LYS A 70 13.78 -7.81 20.84
N ASP A 71 14.40 -8.75 20.13
CA ASP A 71 14.97 -9.98 20.68
C ASP A 71 16.44 -9.83 21.15
N ALA A 72 17.05 -8.64 21.03
CA ALA A 72 18.43 -8.33 21.42
C ALA A 72 18.50 -7.37 22.62
#